data_AF-A0A5U3S4A8-F1
#
_entry.id   AF-A0A5U3S4A8-F1
#
_cell.length_a   1.000
_cell.length_b   1.000
_cell.length_c   1.000
_cell.angle_alpha   90.00
_cell.angle_beta   90.00
_cell.angle_gamma   90.00
#
_symmetry.space_group_name_H-M   'P 1'
#
loop_
_entity.id
_entity.type
_entity.pdbx_description
1 polymer ?
#
loop_
_entity_poly.entity_id
_entity_poly.type
_entity_poly.pdbx_seq_one_letter_code
_entity_poly.pdbx_strand_id
1 'polypeptide(L)'
;MCINMKVYKYTPHISLFLKEPTLSLTPAIFLNDPFEAQLTKKYKDEVVTAYSKFFSEEKRERMALRLRNDLDNNGDYSGIVSLTTKKGGLMMMSHYADNHRGGFLEFTISDDIGEGINNRINLFIKNDHIHYHCGPVTYADKDNRGFSYSNNNIDDIYLACFEKGYEWSVEEEIRYVADFR
;
A
#
# COMPACT_ATOMS: atom_id res chain seq x y z
N MET A 1 0.48 -29.27 4.37
CA MET A 1 0.85 -29.09 2.94
C MET A 1 0.96 -27.60 2.75
N CYS A 2 2.15 -27.04 2.50
CA CYS A 2 2.27 -25.60 2.25
C CYS A 2 1.62 -25.30 0.89
N ILE A 3 0.60 -24.44 0.87
CA ILE A 3 0.00 -23.97 -0.37
C ILE A 3 0.96 -22.92 -0.93
N ASN A 4 1.45 -23.15 -2.15
CA ASN A 4 2.30 -22.20 -2.84
C ASN A 4 1.43 -21.37 -3.78
N MET A 5 1.44 -20.06 -3.61
CA MET A 5 0.71 -19.12 -4.45
C MET A 5 1.66 -18.41 -5.42
N LYS A 6 1.15 -18.01 -6.58
CA LYS A 6 1.90 -17.26 -7.59
C LYS A 6 1.41 -15.82 -7.63
N VAL A 7 2.36 -14.89 -7.56
CA VAL A 7 2.12 -13.45 -7.69
C VAL A 7 3.07 -12.86 -8.72
N TYR A 8 2.65 -11.77 -9.36
CA TYR A 8 3.35 -11.19 -10.49
C TYR A 8 3.64 -9.71 -10.26
N LYS A 9 4.84 -9.26 -10.65
CA LYS A 9 5.19 -7.84 -10.75
C LYS A 9 5.35 -7.46 -12.20
N TYR A 10 4.50 -6.59 -12.70
CA TYR A 10 4.68 -5.97 -14.01
C TYR A 10 5.71 -4.86 -13.93
N THR A 11 6.62 -4.81 -14.89
CA THR A 11 7.70 -3.82 -14.89
C THR A 11 8.25 -3.58 -16.29
N PRO A 12 8.61 -2.32 -16.61
CA PRO A 12 9.41 -2.03 -17.81
C PRO A 12 10.90 -2.38 -17.63
N HIS A 13 11.33 -2.74 -16.42
CA HIS A 13 12.74 -2.86 -16.05
C HIS A 13 13.22 -4.32 -15.85
N ILE A 14 12.69 -5.29 -16.63
CA ILE A 14 13.08 -6.71 -16.50
C ILE A 14 14.60 -6.89 -16.56
N SER A 15 15.24 -6.28 -17.56
CA SER A 15 16.69 -6.43 -17.77
C SER A 15 17.50 -5.91 -16.58
N LEU A 16 17.00 -4.90 -15.87
CA LEU A 16 17.63 -4.40 -14.65
C LEU A 16 17.42 -5.39 -13.51
N PHE A 17 16.18 -5.87 -13.30
CA PHE A 17 15.88 -6.86 -12.27
C PHE A 17 16.71 -8.14 -12.40
N LEU A 18 16.96 -8.61 -13.63
CA LEU A 18 17.78 -9.81 -13.85
C LEU A 18 19.26 -9.59 -13.51
N LYS A 19 19.75 -8.35 -13.56
CA LYS A 19 21.13 -8.00 -13.16
C LYS A 19 21.22 -7.71 -11.67
N GLU A 20 20.22 -7.02 -11.14
CA GLU A 20 20.12 -6.54 -9.78
C GLU A 20 18.71 -6.87 -9.28
N PRO A 21 18.50 -8.01 -8.60
CA PRO A 21 17.17 -8.53 -8.25
C PRO A 21 16.56 -7.78 -7.07
N THR A 22 16.24 -6.51 -7.30
CA THR A 22 15.66 -5.59 -6.34
C THR A 22 14.31 -5.08 -6.85
N LEU A 23 13.33 -4.98 -5.94
CA LEU A 23 12.05 -4.34 -6.23
C LEU A 23 12.07 -2.92 -5.69
N SER A 24 11.79 -1.95 -6.57
CA SER A 24 11.66 -0.55 -6.17
C SER A 24 10.36 -0.35 -5.39
N LEU A 25 10.46 0.46 -4.34
CA LEU A 25 9.32 0.94 -3.57
C LEU A 25 8.78 2.20 -4.24
N THR A 26 7.56 2.12 -4.76
CA THR A 26 6.91 3.25 -5.43
C THR A 26 6.32 4.19 -4.36
N PRO A 27 6.73 5.46 -4.31
CA PRO A 27 6.07 6.43 -3.43
C PRO A 27 4.58 6.56 -3.76
N ALA A 28 3.74 6.74 -2.75
CA ALA A 28 2.29 6.74 -2.93
C ALA A 28 1.79 7.78 -3.95
N ILE A 29 2.50 8.91 -4.07
CA ILE A 29 2.19 9.99 -5.03
C ILE A 29 2.32 9.58 -6.51
N PHE A 30 2.99 8.45 -6.80
CA PHE A 30 3.18 7.93 -8.16
C PHE A 30 2.29 6.74 -8.48
N LEU A 31 1.33 6.43 -7.60
CA LEU A 31 0.34 5.40 -7.88
C LEU A 31 -0.64 5.83 -8.99
N ASN A 32 -1.27 4.84 -9.61
CA ASN A 32 -2.08 5.06 -10.81
C ASN A 32 -3.49 5.56 -10.52
N ASP A 33 -4.07 5.26 -9.36
CA ASP A 33 -5.32 5.86 -8.93
C ASP A 33 -5.02 7.19 -8.20
N PRO A 34 -5.46 8.35 -8.73
CA PRO A 34 -5.15 9.63 -8.12
C PRO A 34 -5.85 9.86 -6.78
N PHE A 35 -6.67 8.93 -6.30
CA PHE A 35 -7.37 9.04 -5.01
C PHE A 35 -6.92 8.00 -3.98
N GLU A 36 -6.02 7.08 -4.32
CA GLU A 36 -5.54 6.07 -3.38
C GLU A 36 -4.45 6.60 -2.45
N ALA A 37 -4.25 5.95 -1.30
CA ALA A 37 -3.31 6.36 -0.24
C ALA A 37 -3.54 7.78 0.32
N GLN A 38 -4.73 8.36 0.11
CA GLN A 38 -5.11 9.67 0.62
C GLN A 38 -6.05 9.56 1.81
N LEU A 39 -5.73 10.29 2.87
CA LEU A 39 -6.59 10.39 4.06
C LEU A 39 -7.62 11.51 3.89
N THR A 40 -8.88 11.21 4.19
CA THR A 40 -9.95 12.21 4.15
C THR A 40 -9.72 13.30 5.19
N LYS A 41 -10.16 14.53 4.92
CA LYS A 41 -10.08 15.63 5.89
C LYS A 41 -10.77 15.26 7.21
N LYS A 42 -11.95 14.64 7.12
CA LYS A 42 -12.73 14.19 8.29
C LYS A 42 -11.92 13.23 9.16
N TYR A 43 -11.32 12.20 8.57
CA TYR A 43 -10.49 11.25 9.30
C TYR A 43 -9.32 11.95 10.00
N LYS A 44 -8.61 12.83 9.30
CA LYS A 44 -7.50 13.60 9.88
C LYS A 44 -7.95 14.46 11.07
N ASP A 45 -9.08 15.15 10.95
CA ASP A 45 -9.64 15.96 12.02
C ASP A 45 -10.01 15.12 13.26
N GLU A 46 -10.61 13.95 13.03
CA GLU A 46 -10.99 13.01 14.09
C GLU A 46 -9.78 12.40 14.80
N VAL A 47 -8.76 11.93 14.06
CA VAL A 47 -7.52 11.38 14.64
C VAL A 47 -6.80 12.45 15.45
N VAL A 48 -6.62 13.66 14.90
CA VAL A 48 -5.97 14.75 15.63
C VAL A 48 -6.75 15.05 16.92
N THR A 49 -8.08 15.10 16.88
CA THR A 49 -8.91 15.35 18.06
C THR A 49 -8.82 14.22 19.09
N ALA A 50 -8.84 12.96 18.65
CA ALA A 50 -8.74 11.79 19.52
C ALA A 50 -7.39 11.76 20.25
N TYR A 51 -6.29 11.97 19.51
CA TYR A 51 -4.94 11.87 20.05
C TYR A 51 -4.48 13.12 20.83
N SER A 52 -5.02 14.29 20.52
CA SER A 52 -4.68 15.55 21.23
C SER A 52 -4.95 15.50 22.73
N LYS A 53 -5.86 14.62 23.18
CA LYS A 53 -6.21 14.41 24.59
C LYS A 53 -5.07 13.77 25.39
N PHE A 54 -4.20 13.01 24.71
CA PHE A 54 -3.04 12.36 25.35
C PHE A 54 -1.81 13.28 25.43
N PHE A 55 -1.85 14.45 24.77
CA PHE A 55 -0.75 15.43 24.85
C PHE A 55 -0.90 16.32 26.08
N SER A 56 0.23 16.66 26.71
CA SER A 56 0.26 17.63 27.81
C SER A 56 -0.25 19.00 27.34
N GLU A 57 -0.90 19.76 28.22
CA GLU A 57 -1.49 21.07 27.87
C GLU A 57 -0.49 22.01 27.20
N GLU A 58 0.73 22.12 27.75
CA GLU A 58 1.81 22.95 27.21
C GLU A 58 2.25 22.57 25.78
N LYS A 59 2.06 21.31 25.38
CA LYS A 59 2.51 20.78 24.08
C LYS A 59 1.36 20.49 23.12
N ARG A 60 0.11 20.55 23.58
CA ARG A 60 -1.07 20.07 22.84
C ARG A 60 -1.17 20.66 21.45
N GLU A 61 -1.11 21.98 21.33
CA GLU A 61 -1.23 22.68 20.04
C GLU A 61 -0.11 22.28 19.07
N ARG A 62 1.14 22.31 19.55
CA ARG A 62 2.33 21.95 18.77
C ARG A 62 2.30 20.51 18.29
N MET A 63 1.93 19.57 19.16
CA MET A 63 1.88 18.14 18.84
C MET A 63 0.70 17.82 17.91
N ALA A 64 -0.44 18.47 18.10
CA ALA A 64 -1.59 18.35 17.20
C ALA A 64 -1.26 18.86 15.79
N LEU A 65 -0.57 20.00 15.68
CA LEU A 65 -0.10 20.52 14.40
C LEU A 65 0.89 19.59 13.72
N ARG A 66 1.86 19.04 14.49
CA ARG A 66 2.81 18.05 13.96
C ARG A 66 2.09 16.80 13.44
N LEU A 67 1.20 16.22 14.25
CA LEU A 67 0.42 15.05 13.85
C LEU A 67 -0.39 15.33 12.57
N ARG A 68 -1.01 16.51 12.45
CA ARG A 68 -1.72 16.88 11.23
C ARG A 68 -0.80 16.92 10.01
N ASN A 69 0.37 17.55 10.14
CA ASN A 69 1.35 17.58 9.06
C ASN A 69 1.84 16.18 8.69
N ASP A 70 2.04 15.30 9.68
CA ASP A 70 2.46 13.91 9.43
C ASP A 70 1.36 13.14 8.67
N LEU A 71 0.07 13.36 9.00
CA LEU A 71 -1.06 12.77 8.28
C LEU A 71 -1.24 13.35 6.87
N ASP A 72 -1.00 14.65 6.69
CA ASP A 72 -1.07 15.32 5.39
C ASP A 72 0.02 14.81 4.43
N ASN A 73 1.18 14.42 4.96
CA ASN A 73 2.32 13.92 4.19
C ASN A 73 2.49 12.38 4.29
N ASN A 74 1.47 11.64 4.74
CA ASN A 74 1.59 10.18 4.96
C ASN A 74 2.03 9.41 3.70
N GLY A 75 1.61 9.88 2.51
CA GLY A 75 1.99 9.29 1.23
C GLY A 75 3.45 9.52 0.82
N ASP A 76 4.12 10.52 1.40
CA ASP A 76 5.51 10.87 1.02
C ASP A 76 6.54 9.89 1.59
N TYR A 77 6.20 9.25 2.71
CA TYR A 77 7.10 8.34 3.43
C TYR A 77 6.74 6.86 3.28
N SER A 78 5.66 6.57 2.55
CA SER A 78 5.19 5.21 2.30
C SER A 78 5.64 4.72 0.94
N GLY A 79 6.37 3.61 0.92
CA GLY A 79 6.80 2.92 -0.29
C GLY A 79 6.00 1.66 -0.54
N ILE A 80 5.55 1.51 -1.78
CA ILE A 80 4.56 0.50 -2.15
C ILE A 80 5.12 -0.41 -3.24
N VAL A 81 5.05 -1.72 -3.02
CA VAL A 81 5.21 -2.72 -4.08
C VAL A 81 3.83 -3.30 -4.40
N SER A 82 3.32 -2.94 -5.58
CA SER A 82 2.13 -3.54 -6.18
C SER A 82 2.48 -4.85 -6.88
N LEU A 83 1.85 -5.95 -6.45
CA LEU A 83 1.86 -7.26 -7.08
C LEU A 83 0.44 -7.61 -7.55
N THR A 84 0.28 -8.61 -8.40
CA THR A 84 -1.04 -9.09 -8.84
C THR A 84 -1.09 -10.61 -8.87
N THR A 85 -2.29 -11.18 -8.71
CA THR A 85 -2.56 -12.60 -8.97
C THR A 85 -2.82 -12.90 -10.45
N LYS A 86 -3.04 -11.87 -11.28
CA LYS A 86 -3.28 -12.01 -12.71
C LYS A 86 -2.00 -12.19 -13.50
N LYS A 87 -1.84 -13.37 -14.09
CA LYS A 87 -0.80 -13.65 -15.08
C LYS A 87 -1.21 -13.13 -16.46
N GLY A 88 -0.31 -12.45 -17.15
CA GLY A 88 -0.47 -12.11 -18.57
C GLY A 88 -1.63 -11.15 -18.92
N GLY A 89 -2.16 -10.37 -17.98
CA GLY A 89 -3.18 -9.36 -18.25
C GLY A 89 -2.70 -8.31 -19.26
N LEU A 90 -3.41 -8.16 -20.38
CA LEU A 90 -3.09 -7.19 -21.44
C LEU A 90 -3.11 -5.74 -20.94
N MET A 91 -4.11 -5.41 -20.11
CA MET A 91 -4.20 -4.10 -19.47
C MET A 91 -2.96 -3.82 -18.62
N MET A 92 -2.55 -4.79 -17.79
CA MET A 92 -1.35 -4.64 -16.95
C MET A 92 -0.08 -4.47 -17.80
N MET A 93 0.02 -5.21 -18.90
CA MET A 93 1.13 -5.06 -19.84
C MET A 93 1.17 -3.67 -20.50
N SER A 94 0.01 -3.10 -20.84
CA SER A 94 -0.08 -1.78 -21.44
C SER A 94 0.33 -0.69 -20.45
N HIS A 95 -0.18 -0.75 -19.21
CA HIS A 95 0.00 0.31 -18.22
C HIS A 95 1.29 0.23 -17.41
N TYR A 96 1.76 -0.99 -17.08
CA TYR A 96 2.86 -1.18 -16.12
C TYR A 96 4.12 -1.82 -16.71
N ALA A 97 4.12 -2.12 -18.00
CA ALA A 97 5.25 -2.74 -18.68
C ALA A 97 5.59 -2.02 -20.00
N ASP A 98 5.65 -0.68 -19.93
CA ASP A 98 6.04 0.21 -21.03
C ASP A 98 5.37 -0.16 -22.36
N ASN A 99 4.03 -0.15 -22.39
CA ASN A 99 3.25 -0.46 -23.58
C ASN A 99 3.67 -1.79 -24.23
N HIS A 100 3.73 -2.87 -23.44
CA HIS A 100 4.14 -4.22 -23.86
C HIS A 100 5.64 -4.42 -24.16
N ARG A 101 6.51 -3.44 -23.91
CA ARG A 101 7.97 -3.58 -24.12
C ARG A 101 8.71 -4.18 -22.92
N GLY A 102 8.10 -4.13 -21.74
CA GLY A 102 8.57 -4.80 -20.54
C GLY A 102 8.04 -6.23 -20.43
N GLY A 103 7.69 -6.63 -19.21
CA GLY A 103 7.00 -7.89 -18.96
C GLY A 103 6.63 -8.03 -17.49
N PHE A 104 6.58 -9.28 -17.02
CA PHE A 104 6.26 -9.58 -15.63
C PHE A 104 7.23 -10.58 -15.02
N LEU A 105 7.49 -10.40 -13.73
CA LEU A 105 8.25 -11.31 -12.89
C LEU A 105 7.26 -12.20 -12.14
N GLU A 106 7.46 -13.51 -12.15
CA GLU A 106 6.65 -14.46 -11.37
C GLU A 106 7.38 -14.81 -10.07
N PHE A 107 6.71 -14.64 -8.95
CA PHE A 107 7.19 -15.04 -7.63
C PHE A 107 6.33 -16.17 -7.09
N THR A 108 6.97 -17.09 -6.37
CA THR A 108 6.28 -18.15 -5.62
C THR A 108 6.33 -17.78 -4.15
N ILE A 109 5.16 -17.58 -3.55
CA ILE A 109 5.04 -17.33 -2.12
C ILE A 109 4.55 -18.59 -1.41
N SER A 110 5.10 -18.86 -0.22
CA SER A 110 4.83 -20.10 0.54
C SER A 110 3.63 -20.03 1.48
N ASP A 111 2.99 -18.86 1.54
CA ASP A 111 1.97 -18.52 2.52
C ASP A 111 0.71 -18.07 1.77
N ASP A 112 -0.46 -18.53 2.25
CA ASP A 112 -1.74 -18.03 1.77
C ASP A 112 -1.91 -16.57 2.19
N ILE A 113 -2.48 -15.76 1.30
CA ILE A 113 -2.85 -14.37 1.60
C ILE A 113 -4.30 -14.37 2.04
N GLY A 114 -4.52 -14.09 3.33
CA GLY A 114 -5.85 -13.89 3.90
C GLY A 114 -6.35 -12.46 3.73
N GLU A 115 -7.53 -12.20 4.30
CA GLU A 115 -8.12 -10.86 4.34
C GLU A 115 -7.30 -9.91 5.22
N GLY A 116 -7.36 -8.61 4.92
CA GLY A 116 -6.68 -7.56 5.67
C GLY A 116 -5.21 -7.34 5.30
N ILE A 117 -4.53 -6.44 6.01
CA ILE A 117 -3.24 -5.87 5.59
C ILE A 117 -2.03 -6.35 6.41
N ASN A 118 -2.20 -7.37 7.25
CA ASN A 118 -1.14 -7.87 8.14
C ASN A 118 -0.68 -9.29 7.75
N ASN A 119 -0.75 -9.62 6.47
CA ASN A 119 -0.27 -10.89 5.93
C ASN A 119 1.26 -10.98 5.98
N ARG A 120 1.77 -12.20 6.11
CA ARG A 120 3.21 -12.49 6.11
C ARG A 120 3.52 -13.39 4.93
N ILE A 121 4.37 -12.91 4.03
CA ILE A 121 4.83 -13.64 2.85
C ILE A 121 6.35 -13.73 2.86
N ASN A 122 6.89 -14.81 2.33
CA ASN A 122 8.33 -15.09 2.24
C ASN A 122 9.08 -14.29 1.14
N LEU A 123 8.43 -13.33 0.48
CA LEU A 123 9.05 -12.55 -0.61
C LEU A 123 10.03 -11.49 -0.10
N PHE A 124 9.82 -10.98 1.12
CA PHE A 124 10.64 -9.92 1.72
C PHE A 124 11.33 -10.45 2.99
N ILE A 125 12.50 -9.88 3.31
CA ILE A 125 13.39 -10.40 4.37
C ILE A 125 12.64 -10.41 5.72
N LYS A 126 12.57 -11.59 6.33
CA LYS A 126 11.83 -11.83 7.56
C LYS A 126 12.35 -11.05 8.78
N ASN A 127 13.58 -10.57 8.77
CA ASN A 127 14.12 -9.88 9.94
C ASN A 127 13.57 -8.46 10.15
N ASP A 128 12.81 -7.92 9.18
CA ASP A 128 12.28 -6.55 9.20
C ASP A 128 10.74 -6.49 9.36
N HIS A 129 10.14 -7.57 9.89
CA HIS A 129 8.68 -7.75 10.04
C HIS A 129 7.95 -6.65 10.82
N ILE A 130 8.67 -5.77 11.50
CA ILE A 130 8.13 -4.70 12.34
C ILE A 130 7.66 -3.51 11.48
N HIS A 131 8.14 -3.37 10.23
CA HIS A 131 7.99 -2.12 9.47
C HIS A 131 7.19 -2.24 8.16
N TYR A 132 6.42 -3.31 7.95
CA TYR A 132 5.58 -3.42 6.76
C TYR A 132 4.19 -4.02 6.99
N HIS A 133 3.28 -3.58 6.11
CA HIS A 133 1.95 -4.13 5.92
C HIS A 133 1.88 -4.85 4.57
N CYS A 134 1.16 -5.97 4.50
CA CYS A 134 0.97 -6.72 3.28
C CYS A 134 -0.43 -7.34 3.22
N GLY A 135 -1.07 -7.28 2.06
CA GLY A 135 -2.42 -7.79 1.89
C GLY A 135 -3.04 -7.43 0.55
N PRO A 136 -4.24 -7.96 0.28
CA PRO A 136 -5.00 -7.62 -0.91
C PRO A 136 -5.50 -6.17 -0.84
N VAL A 137 -5.65 -5.55 -2.01
CA VAL A 137 -6.32 -4.27 -2.15
C VAL A 137 -7.84 -4.46 -2.08
N THR A 138 -8.49 -3.64 -1.26
CA THR A 138 -9.94 -3.52 -1.20
C THR A 138 -10.41 -2.54 -2.27
N TYR A 139 -11.34 -2.98 -3.11
CA TYR A 139 -11.88 -2.16 -4.18
C TYR A 139 -13.22 -1.55 -3.75
N ALA A 140 -13.24 -0.22 -3.67
CA ALA A 140 -14.40 0.53 -3.23
C ALA A 140 -14.96 1.40 -4.36
N ASP A 141 -16.29 1.50 -4.40
CA ASP A 141 -16.95 2.51 -5.24
C ASP A 141 -16.65 3.92 -4.72
N LYS A 142 -16.79 4.94 -5.56
CA LYS A 142 -16.44 6.33 -5.25
C LYS A 142 -17.10 6.86 -3.98
N ASP A 143 -18.34 6.41 -3.73
CA ASP A 143 -19.12 6.83 -2.56
C ASP A 143 -18.67 6.16 -1.25
N ASN A 144 -17.89 5.08 -1.33
CA ASN A 144 -17.47 4.27 -0.18
C ASN A 144 -15.96 4.37 0.12
N ARG A 145 -15.21 5.19 -0.62
CA ARG A 145 -13.77 5.37 -0.37
C ARG A 145 -13.49 6.13 0.93
N GLY A 146 -12.53 5.65 1.71
CA GLY A 146 -12.05 6.30 2.93
C GLY A 146 -13.00 6.21 4.14
N PHE A 147 -13.98 5.31 4.10
CA PHE A 147 -14.97 5.10 5.17
C PHE A 147 -14.62 3.94 6.12
N SER A 148 -13.59 3.16 5.83
CA SER A 148 -13.28 1.91 6.53
C SER A 148 -12.28 2.05 7.70
N TYR A 149 -11.68 3.23 7.89
CA TYR A 149 -10.59 3.44 8.85
C TYR A 149 -11.10 4.01 10.19
N SER A 150 -10.68 3.44 11.33
CA SER A 150 -11.07 3.91 12.66
C SER A 150 -10.17 5.05 13.14
N ASN A 151 -10.76 6.05 13.80
CA ASN A 151 -9.98 7.10 14.49
C ASN A 151 -9.40 6.61 15.84
N ASN A 152 -9.74 5.38 16.27
CA ASN A 152 -9.26 4.79 17.52
C ASN A 152 -7.92 4.06 17.35
N ASN A 153 -7.52 3.73 16.12
CA ASN A 153 -6.25 3.08 15.84
C ASN A 153 -5.49 3.87 14.76
N ILE A 154 -4.33 4.44 15.13
CA ILE A 154 -3.56 5.25 14.18
C ILE A 154 -2.95 4.41 13.06
N ASP A 155 -2.72 3.11 13.29
CA ASP A 155 -2.17 2.22 12.26
C ASP A 155 -3.18 1.99 11.11
N ASP A 156 -4.45 2.33 11.31
CA ASP A 156 -5.46 2.26 10.26
C ASP A 156 -5.15 3.25 9.11
N ILE A 157 -4.22 4.20 9.28
CA ILE A 157 -3.74 5.05 8.16
C ILE A 157 -3.18 4.22 7.00
N TYR A 158 -2.59 3.06 7.30
CA TYR A 158 -2.01 2.21 6.26
C TYR A 158 -3.07 1.56 5.39
N LEU A 159 -4.30 1.38 5.89
CA LEU A 159 -5.40 0.85 5.10
C LEU A 159 -5.72 1.74 3.88
N ALA A 160 -5.43 3.05 3.94
CA ALA A 160 -5.53 3.95 2.79
C ALA A 160 -4.64 3.52 1.62
N CYS A 161 -3.48 2.91 1.91
CA CYS A 161 -2.60 2.35 0.88
C CYS A 161 -3.13 1.03 0.31
N PHE A 162 -4.19 0.44 0.86
CA PHE A 162 -4.81 -0.81 0.40
C PHE A 162 -6.25 -0.61 -0.10
N GLU A 163 -6.65 0.62 -0.37
CA GLU A 163 -7.96 0.93 -0.97
C GLU A 163 -7.77 1.55 -2.35
N LYS A 164 -8.58 1.11 -3.31
CA LYS A 164 -8.52 1.57 -4.71
C LYS A 164 -9.90 1.61 -5.32
N GLY A 165 -10.07 2.37 -6.39
CA GLY A 165 -11.31 2.39 -7.16
C GLY A 165 -11.73 1.04 -7.71
N TYR A 166 -13.04 0.78 -7.64
CA TYR A 166 -13.63 -0.43 -8.22
C TYR A 166 -13.30 -0.61 -9.71
N GLU A 167 -13.13 0.49 -10.45
CA GLU A 167 -12.67 0.46 -11.85
C GLU A 167 -11.31 -0.25 -12.06
N TRP A 168 -10.49 -0.35 -11.02
CA TRP A 168 -9.19 -1.03 -11.03
C TRP A 168 -9.26 -2.47 -10.49
N SER A 169 -10.43 -2.99 -10.15
CA SER A 169 -10.61 -4.32 -9.54
C SER A 169 -10.05 -5.49 -10.37
N VAL A 170 -9.99 -5.31 -11.70
CA VAL A 170 -9.39 -6.28 -12.62
C VAL A 170 -7.90 -6.54 -12.36
N GLU A 171 -7.22 -5.65 -11.63
CA GLU A 171 -5.80 -5.79 -11.31
C GLU A 171 -5.53 -6.86 -10.24
N GLU A 172 -6.52 -7.23 -9.41
CA GLU A 172 -6.38 -8.18 -8.29
C GLU A 172 -5.07 -7.97 -7.51
N GLU A 173 -4.91 -6.74 -7.02
CA GLU A 173 -3.66 -6.24 -6.50
C GLU A 173 -3.40 -6.75 -5.07
N ILE A 174 -2.16 -7.14 -4.82
CA ILE A 174 -1.60 -7.41 -3.49
C ILE A 174 -0.50 -6.39 -3.27
N ARG A 175 -0.55 -5.68 -2.14
CA ARG A 175 0.44 -4.66 -1.81
C ARG A 175 1.37 -5.12 -0.71
N TYR A 176 2.59 -4.64 -0.79
CA TYR A 176 3.51 -4.50 0.31
C TYR A 176 3.74 -3.02 0.53
N VAL A 177 3.52 -2.53 1.75
CA VAL A 177 3.67 -1.13 2.13
C VAL A 177 4.66 -1.06 3.27
N ALA A 178 5.75 -0.31 3.07
CA ALA A 178 6.75 -0.04 4.09
C ALA A 178 6.86 1.47 4.33
N ASP A 179 7.07 1.82 5.58
CA ASP A 179 7.35 3.19 6.02
C ASP A 179 8.88 3.39 6.10
N PHE A 180 9.36 4.56 5.71
CA PHE A 180 10.79 4.92 5.76
C PHE A 180 11.12 6.02 6.79
N ARG A 181 10.19 6.33 7.70
CA ARG A 181 10.40 7.26 8.82
C ARG A 181 11.23 6.68 9.96
#